data_AF-A0A8J8BHC4-F1
#
_entry.id   AF-A0A8J8BHC4-F1
#
_cell.length_a   1.000
_cell.length_b   1.000
_cell.length_c   1.000
_cell.angle_alpha   90.00
_cell.angle_beta   90.00
_cell.angle_gamma   90.00
#
_symmetry.space_group_name_H-M   'P 1'
#
loop_
_entity.id
_entity.type
_entity.pdbx_description
1 polymer ?
#
loop_
_entity_poly.entity_id
_entity_poly.type
_entity_poly.pdbx_seq_one_letter_code
_entity_poly.pdbx_strand_id
1 'polypeptide(L)' 'MAIITISRESYSQGRQVAEKLGQRLGYKVISREVLISTSEEFNIPEI' A
#
# COMPACT_ATOMS: atom_id res chain seq x y z
N MET A 1 -17.00 -4.96 1.11
CA MET A 1 -15.72 -4.71 0.41
C MET A 1 -14.62 -5.33 1.25
N ALA A 2 -13.80 -6.24 0.72
CA ALA A 2 -12.68 -6.80 1.48
C ALA A 2 -11.47 -5.86 1.34
N ILE A 3 -10.74 -5.66 2.43
CA ILE A 3 -9.49 -4.89 2.47
C ILE A 3 -8.40 -5.81 3.00
N ILE A 4 -7.27 -5.87 2.32
CA ILE A 4 -6.12 -6.67 2.72
C ILE A 4 -5.00 -5.71 3.14
N THR A 5 -4.58 -5.80 4.40
CA THR A 5 -3.45 -5.04 4.93
C THR A 5 -2.22 -5.93 5.04
N ILE A 6 -1.12 -5.53 4.42
CA ILE A 6 0.17 -6.22 4.52
C ILE A 6 1.15 -5.28 5.22
N SER A 7 1.35 -5.51 6.52
CA SER A 7 2.39 -4.85 7.29
C SER A 7 3.74 -5.53 7.06
N ARG A 8 4.79 -4.74 6.89
CA ARG A 8 6.10 -5.25 6.48
C ARG A 8 7.20 -4.36 7.06
N GLU A 9 8.30 -4.93 7.55
CA GLU A 9 9.51 -4.16 7.89
C GLU A 9 10.31 -3.81 6.63
N SER A 10 11.11 -2.75 6.68
CA SER A 10 12.08 -2.40 5.64
C SER A 10 12.92 -3.64 5.28
N TYR A 11 13.09 -3.96 3.99
CA TYR A 11 13.74 -5.18 3.44
C TYR A 11 12.93 -6.47 3.40
N SER A 12 11.73 -6.52 3.98
CA SER A 12 10.85 -7.68 3.75
C SER A 12 10.32 -7.68 2.31
N GLN A 13 10.19 -8.83 1.67
CA GLN A 13 9.61 -8.93 0.31
C GLN A 13 8.11 -8.62 0.26
N GLY A 14 7.55 -7.95 1.28
CA GLY A 14 6.13 -7.67 1.43
C GLY A 14 5.52 -6.87 0.27
N ARG A 15 6.30 -5.99 -0.40
CA ARG A 15 5.84 -5.32 -1.62
C ARG A 15 5.59 -6.30 -2.75
N GLN A 16 6.52 -7.22 -3.00
CA GLN A 16 6.34 -8.24 -4.06
C GLN A 16 5.15 -9.15 -3.75
N VAL A 17 4.94 -9.49 -2.48
CA VAL A 17 3.77 -10.26 -2.04
C VAL A 17 2.48 -9.49 -2.32
N ALA A 18 2.42 -8.21 -1.94
CA ALA A 18 1.27 -7.36 -2.19
C ALA A 18 0.95 -7.23 -3.68
N GLU A 19 1.97 -6.98 -4.51
CA GLU A 19 1.83 -6.87 -5.97
C GLU A 19 1.32 -8.18 -6.60
N LYS A 20 1.91 -9.33 -6.25
CA LYS A 20 1.46 -10.64 -6.75
C LYS A 20 0.05 -10.99 -6.28
N LEU A 21 -0.28 -10.68 -5.04
CA LEU A 21 -1.62 -10.89 -4.47
C LEU A 21 -2.66 -10.02 -5.19
N GLY A 22 -2.35 -8.73 -5.36
CA GLY A 22 -3.19 -7.78 -6.09
C GLY A 22 -3.44 -8.22 -7.53
N GLN A 23 -2.39 -8.63 -8.24
CA GLN A 23 -2.51 -9.15 -9.60
C GLN A 23 -3.40 -10.41 -9.66
N ARG A 24 -3.22 -11.36 -8.72
CA ARG A 24 -3.97 -12.62 -8.72
C ARG A 24 -5.43 -12.45 -8.36
N LEU A 25 -5.75 -11.49 -7.49
CA LEU A 25 -7.10 -11.29 -6.97
C LEU A 25 -7.83 -10.10 -7.62
N GLY A 26 -7.18 -9.36 -8.51
CA GLY A 26 -7.75 -8.15 -9.13
C GLY A 26 -7.86 -6.96 -8.18
N TYR A 27 -7.00 -6.89 -7.16
CA TYR A 27 -6.97 -5.76 -6.21
C TYR A 27 -5.92 -4.73 -6.60
N LYS A 28 -6.30 -3.45 -6.47
CA LYS A 28 -5.34 -2.36 -6.53
C LYS A 28 -4.47 -2.39 -5.27
N VAL A 29 -3.16 -2.32 -5.47
CA VAL A 29 -2.18 -2.25 -4.38
C VAL A 29 -1.79 -0.80 -4.18
N ILE A 30 -1.87 -0.31 -2.95
CA ILE A 30 -1.47 1.04 -2.55
C ILE A 30 -0.52 0.89 -1.36
N SER A 31 0.65 1.54 -1.42
CA SER A 31 1.63 1.50 -0.34
C SER A 31 1.45 2.69 0.59
N ARG A 32 1.90 2.55 1.85
CA ARG A 32 1.82 3.64 2.85
C ARG A 32 2.63 4.85 2.41
N GLU A 33 3.77 4.61 1.77
CA GLU A 33 4.67 5.68 1.30
C GLU A 33 3.97 6.59 0.28
N VAL A 34 3.16 6.03 -0.62
CA VAL A 34 2.35 6.82 -1.58
C VAL A 34 1.32 7.67 -0.84
N LEU A 35 0.65 7.11 0.17
CA LEU A 35 -0.34 7.85 0.95
C LEU A 35 0.29 9.05 1.67
N ILE A 36 1.47 8.86 2.29
CA ILE A 36 2.20 9.93 2.98
C ILE A 36 2.64 11.02 1.99
N SER A 37 3.29 10.65 0.88
CA SER A 37 3.77 11.65 -0.09
C SER A 37 2.63 12.45 -0.73
N THR A 38 1.50 11.80 -1.01
CA THR A 38 0.32 12.47 -1.56
C THR A 38 -0.39 13.33 -0.52
N SER A 39 -0.45 12.89 0.75
CA SER A 39 -0.97 13.70 1.85
C SER A 39 -0.22 15.03 1.98
N GLU A 40 1.12 14.99 1.89
CA GLU A 40 1.97 16.18 1.88
C GLU A 40 1.74 17.06 0.65
N GLU A 41 1.67 16.48 -0.55
CA GLU A 41 1.46 17.20 -1.81
C GLU A 41 0.15 17.99 -1.83
N PHE A 42 -0.93 17.41 -1.32
CA PHE A 42 -2.26 18.02 -1.33
C PHE A 42 -2.59 18.78 -0.04
N ASN A 43 -1.67 18.81 0.93
CA ASN A 43 -1.88 19.42 2.26
C ASN A 43 -3.15 18.88 2.95
N ILE A 44 -3.37 17.57 2.83
CA ILE A 44 -4.49 16.83 3.44
C ILE A 44 -3.91 15.91 4.51
N PRO A 45 -4.36 15.93 5.78
CA PRO A 45 -3.86 15.03 6.82
C PRO A 45 -4.09 13.55 6.47
N GLU A 46 -3.07 12.71 6.70
CA GLU A 46 -3.20 11.24 6.66
C GLU A 46 -3.96 10.69 7.89
N ILE A 47 -4.09 11.52 8.95
CA ILE A 47 -4.71 11.21 10.25
C ILE A 47 -5.76 12.26 10.59
#